data_AF-A0A7X5N598-F1
#
_entry.id   AF-A0A7X5N598-F1
#
_cell.length_a   1.000
_cell.length_b   1.000
_cell.length_c   1.000
_cell.angle_alpha   90.00
_cell.angle_beta   90.00
_cell.angle_gamma   90.00
#
_symmetry.space_group_name_H-M   'P 1'
#
loop_
_entity.id
_entity.type
_entity.pdbx_description
1 polymer ?
#
loop_
_entity_poly.entity_id
_entity_poly.type
_entity_poly.pdbx_seq_one_letter_code
_entity_poly.pdbx_strand_id
1 'polypeptide(L)' 'RVVREAAERHIAVNAHEPIKDTGLRRTYPNWIAREGARGMEYNAWGQPPNPPEHEVNLVFTRLLAGPMDYTPGIVSLKG' A
#
# COMPACT_ATOMS: atom_id res chain seq x y z
N ARG A 1 -3.83 -16.94 -6.47
CA ARG A 1 -3.92 -17.26 -7.92
C ARG A 1 -3.27 -16.15 -8.75
N VAL A 2 -3.79 -14.91 -8.72
CA VAL A 2 -3.27 -13.76 -9.48
C VAL A 2 -1.75 -13.59 -9.41
N VAL A 3 -1.17 -13.57 -8.20
CA VAL A 3 0.29 -13.41 -8.01
C VAL A 3 1.12 -14.50 -8.71
N ARG A 4 0.65 -15.75 -8.72
CA ARG A 4 1.36 -16.87 -9.37
C ARG A 4 1.26 -16.78 -10.89
N GLU A 5 0.06 -16.50 -11.39
CA GLU A 5 -0.20 -16.31 -12.83
C GLU A 5 0.61 -15.14 -13.41
N ALA A 6 0.71 -14.04 -12.65
CA ALA A 6 1.54 -12.89 -13.03
C ALA A 6 3.02 -13.24 -13.03
N ALA A 7 3.50 -14.06 -12.09
CA ALA A 7 4.89 -14.49 -12.02
C ALA A 7 5.32 -15.28 -13.27
N GLU A 8 4.46 -16.16 -13.77
CA GLU A 8 4.69 -16.92 -15.02
C GLU A 8 4.86 -16.02 -16.25
N ARG A 9 4.37 -14.78 -16.19
CA ARG A 9 4.49 -13.75 -17.24
C ARG A 9 5.53 -12.68 -16.92
N HIS A 10 6.33 -12.86 -15.87
CA HIS A 10 7.29 -11.87 -15.39
C HIS A 10 6.65 -10.50 -15.04
N ILE A 11 5.40 -10.52 -14.57
CA ILE A 11 4.66 -9.33 -14.13
C ILE A 11 4.72 -9.23 -12.61
N ALA A 12 5.13 -8.06 -12.14
CA ALA A 12 5.02 -7.67 -10.74
C ALA A 12 3.61 -7.19 -10.40
N VAL A 13 3.17 -7.43 -9.17
CA VAL A 13 1.83 -7.10 -8.67
C VAL A 13 1.96 -6.15 -7.48
N ASN A 14 1.28 -5.01 -7.58
CA ASN A 14 0.97 -4.10 -6.48
C ASN A 14 -0.56 -4.10 -6.30
N ALA A 15 -1.05 -4.62 -5.18
CA ALA A 15 -2.48 -4.86 -4.97
C ALA A 15 -3.11 -3.82 -4.03
N HIS A 16 -4.20 -3.20 -4.48
CA HIS A 16 -5.11 -2.39 -3.67
C HIS A 16 -6.24 -3.29 -3.13
N GLU A 17 -6.91 -2.85 -2.06
CA GLU A 17 -7.85 -3.65 -1.25
C GLU A 17 -7.37 -5.10 -0.94
N PRO A 18 -6.10 -5.30 -0.53
CA PRO A 18 -5.51 -6.62 -0.43
C PRO A 18 -5.82 -7.32 0.90
N ILE A 19 -5.54 -8.62 0.95
CA ILE A 19 -5.25 -9.26 2.25
C ILE A 19 -3.99 -8.61 2.87
N LYS A 20 -3.96 -8.48 4.20
CA LYS A 20 -2.79 -7.95 4.92
C LYS A 20 -1.50 -8.68 4.52
N ASP A 21 -0.38 -7.95 4.52
CA ASP A 21 0.91 -8.59 4.27
C ASP A 21 1.25 -9.54 5.42
N THR A 22 1.81 -10.69 5.06
CA THR A 22 2.26 -11.75 5.96
C THR A 22 3.68 -12.22 5.59
N GLY A 23 4.39 -11.46 4.75
CA GLY A 23 5.75 -11.76 4.32
C GLY A 23 5.83 -12.66 3.08
N LEU A 24 4.70 -13.00 2.45
CA LEU A 24 4.67 -13.87 1.25
C LEU A 24 5.46 -13.32 0.07
N ARG A 25 5.82 -12.04 0.06
CA ARG A 25 6.80 -11.46 -0.89
C ARG A 25 8.16 -12.16 -0.87
N ARG A 26 8.53 -12.85 0.22
CA ARG A 26 9.72 -13.72 0.25
C ARG A 26 9.56 -14.95 -0.65
N THR A 27 8.38 -15.56 -0.64
CA THR A 27 8.05 -16.74 -1.44
C THR A 27 7.70 -16.38 -2.88
N TYR A 28 7.01 -15.25 -3.06
CA TYR A 28 6.56 -14.71 -4.35
C TYR A 28 7.11 -13.29 -4.52
N PRO A 29 8.37 -13.13 -4.99
CA PRO A 29 9.05 -11.82 -5.05
C PRO A 29 8.43 -10.85 -6.03
N ASN A 30 7.57 -11.32 -6.94
CA ASN A 30 6.80 -10.46 -7.83
C ASN A 30 5.62 -9.75 -7.12
N TRP A 31 5.30 -10.09 -5.87
CA TRP A 31 4.30 -9.35 -5.08
C TRP A 31 4.98 -8.21 -4.30
N ILE A 32 5.24 -7.11 -5.00
CA ILE A 32 6.22 -6.08 -4.60
C ILE A 32 5.75 -5.16 -3.47
N ALA A 33 4.46 -4.82 -3.46
CA ALA A 33 3.84 -3.92 -2.50
C ALA A 33 2.33 -4.17 -2.47
N ARG A 34 1.65 -3.55 -1.51
CA ARG A 34 0.18 -3.54 -1.44
C ARG A 34 -0.28 -2.35 -0.59
N GLU A 35 -1.49 -1.84 -0.81
CA GLU A 35 -2.02 -0.74 0.01
C GLU A 35 -2.51 -1.24 1.38
N GLY A 36 -3.79 -1.57 1.54
CA GLY A 36 -4.33 -2.25 2.73
C GLY A 36 -4.33 -1.42 4.01
N ALA A 37 -4.29 -0.10 3.87
CA ALA A 37 -4.56 0.93 4.87
C ALA A 37 -4.83 2.25 4.12
N ARG A 38 -5.45 3.26 4.75
CA ARG A 38 -5.72 4.56 4.10
C ARG A 38 -4.43 5.15 3.51
N GLY A 39 -4.35 5.22 2.17
CA GLY A 39 -3.28 5.89 1.42
C GLY A 39 -3.53 7.39 1.21
N MET A 40 -2.81 7.98 0.26
CA MET A 40 -2.96 9.40 -0.11
C MET A 40 -4.33 9.74 -0.70
N GLU A 41 -5.06 8.77 -1.27
CA GLU A 41 -6.39 8.99 -1.84
C GLU A 41 -7.37 9.60 -0.83
N TYR A 42 -7.28 9.23 0.45
CA TYR A 42 -8.12 9.76 1.51
C TYR A 42 -7.83 11.23 1.82
N ASN A 43 -6.69 11.78 1.39
CA ASN A 43 -6.42 13.22 1.47
C ASN A 43 -7.08 14.01 0.34
N ALA A 44 -7.53 13.36 -0.73
CA ALA A 44 -8.25 14.01 -1.83
C ALA A 44 -9.76 14.10 -1.55
N TRP A 45 -10.36 13.06 -0.99
CA TRP A 45 -11.82 12.96 -0.85
C TRP A 45 -12.32 12.48 0.52
N GLY A 46 -11.43 12.04 1.43
CA GLY A 46 -11.81 11.64 2.77
C GLY A 46 -12.37 12.82 3.59
N GLN A 47 -13.40 12.57 4.40
CA GLN A 47 -14.03 13.57 5.26
C GLN A 47 -14.15 13.01 6.69
N PRO A 48 -13.21 13.31 7.60
CA PRO A 48 -12.00 14.12 7.39
C PRO A 48 -10.91 13.39 6.56
N PRO A 49 -9.93 14.14 6.03
CA PRO A 49 -8.72 13.56 5.43
C PRO A 49 -7.90 12.79 6.49
N ASN A 50 -6.78 12.20 6.10
CA ASN A 50 -5.91 11.55 7.09
C ASN A 50 -5.43 12.59 8.12
N PRO A 51 -5.53 12.31 9.42
CA PRO A 51 -5.07 13.25 10.44
C PRO A 51 -3.52 13.35 10.42
N PRO A 52 -2.92 14.43 10.99
CA PRO A 52 -1.47 14.60 11.02
C PRO A 52 -0.68 13.43 11.64
N GLU A 53 -1.29 12.69 12.58
CA GLU A 53 -0.68 11.52 13.24
C GLU A 53 -0.72 10.23 12.41
N HIS A 54 -1.42 10.21 11.28
CA HIS A 54 -1.67 8.99 10.49
C HIS A 54 -0.40 8.28 10.05
N GLU A 55 0.56 9.02 9.49
CA GLU A 55 1.82 8.44 9.00
C GLU A 55 2.66 7.85 10.13
N VAL A 56 2.68 8.51 11.29
CA VAL A 56 3.36 8.00 12.49
C VAL A 56 2.70 6.71 12.95
N ASN A 57 1.37 6.66 12.97
CA ASN A 57 0.64 5.43 13.31
C ASN A 57 0.92 4.29 12.33
N LEU A 58 1.04 4.57 11.02
CA LEU A 58 1.36 3.55 10.01
C LEU A 58 2.73 2.90 10.27
N VAL A 59 3.74 3.68 10.67
CA VAL A 59 5.10 3.18 11.00
C VAL A 59 5.06 2.10 12.08
N PHE A 60 4.23 2.27 13.11
CA PHE A 60 4.15 1.35 14.24
C PHE A 60 3.05 0.29 14.12
N THR A 61 2.29 0.28 13.03
CA THR A 61 1.20 -0.68 12.81
C THR A 61 1.31 -1.34 11.43
N ARG A 62 0.75 -0.73 10.38
CA ARG A 62 0.65 -1.29 9.02
C ARG A 62 2.02 -1.63 8.44
N LEU A 63 3.02 -0.79 8.66
CA LEU A 63 4.36 -0.98 8.08
C LEU A 63 5.17 -2.09 8.77
N LEU A 64 4.72 -2.61 9.92
CA LEU A 64 5.26 -3.83 10.52
C LEU A 64 4.99 -5.07 9.66
N ALA A 65 3.92 -5.06 8.86
CA ALA A 65 3.53 -6.20 8.02
C ALA A 65 4.36 -6.31 6.73
N GLY A 66 4.78 -5.19 6.16
CA GLY A 66 5.49 -5.13 4.88
C GLY A 66 5.26 -3.83 4.11
N PRO A 67 5.87 -3.69 2.91
CA PRO A 67 5.83 -2.46 2.13
C PRO A 67 4.40 -2.04 1.80
N MET A 68 4.17 -0.74 1.83
CA MET A 68 2.89 -0.12 1.50
C MET A 68 3.05 0.78 0.28
N ASP A 69 2.13 0.65 -0.68
CA ASP A 69 1.94 1.66 -1.71
C ASP A 69 1.09 2.81 -1.14
N TYR A 70 1.74 3.76 -0.48
CA TYR A 70 1.06 4.91 0.15
C TYR A 70 0.75 6.05 -0.82
N THR A 71 1.34 6.02 -2.02
CA THR A 71 1.30 7.11 -3.04
C THR A 71 1.72 8.50 -2.51
N PRO A 72 2.93 8.65 -1.92
CA PRO A 72 3.42 9.95 -1.42
C PRO A 72 3.72 10.95 -2.55
N GLY A 73 3.98 12.21 -2.18
CA GLY A 73 4.54 13.20 -3.12
C GLY A 73 3.56 14.21 -3.68
N ILE A 74 2.43 14.46 -3.00
CA ILE A 74 1.58 15.61 -3.31
C ILE A 74 2.33 16.90 -2.95
N VAL A 75 2.62 17.72 -3.97
CA VAL A 75 3.33 19.01 -3.81
C VAL A 75 2.42 20.23 -3.85
N SER A 76 1.20 20.09 -4.38
CA SER A 76 0.15 21.12 -4.28
C SER A 76 -0.94 20.65 -3.33
N LEU A 77 -1.11 21.39 -2.24
CA LEU A 77 -2.21 21.18 -1.28
C LEU A 77 -3.44 22.04 -1.61
N LYS A 78 -3.39 22.72 -2.75
CA LYS A 78 -4.47 23.55 -3.29
C LYS A 78 -4.88 22.94 -4.63
N GLY A 79 -6.15 22.57 -4.72
CA GLY A 79 -6.85 22.13 -5.92
C GLY A 79 -8.18 22.85 -5.97
#